data_AF-A0A9E1VW26-F1
#
_entry.id   AF-A0A9E1VW26-F1
#
_cell.length_a   1.000
_cell.length_b   1.000
_cell.length_c   1.000
_cell.angle_alpha   90.00
_cell.angle_beta   90.00
_cell.angle_gamma   90.00
#
_symmetry.space_group_name_H-M   'P 1'
#
loop_
_entity.id
_entity.type
_entity.pdbx_description
1 polymer ?
#
loop_
_entity_poly.entity_id
_entity_poly.type
_entity_poly.pdbx_seq_one_letter_code
_entity_poly.pdbx_strand_id
1 'polypeptide(L)'
;RVSAKLRGELGINASDVLLLFVGSGFKTKGLDRAIVALASLPKDALSKTHLIVVGQDQPTPYLRLARKLGVGERIKFLGGRMDIPELLAAGDLLIHPAYMENTGTILLEAIAAGLPVIATDVCGYAGHIKKADAGAVLPSPFDQKLLNKNLNDALITSTREHWSANGLSYGAQSSLYHMPQTAANAIESIVLKNKQSRTESQNSTVEPWVYLRHDLERLGQFDQIMSLDGEIFREAPGRKTVRFKKNEQNYFLKTHTGVGWQEILKNLSYLRLPVLGAMNEWHGAHHLQRLGIGTLSIAGYGTASGNPARRQSFIITDEITNAQSLEEFCSHWKQNPPRHPHEVRFKRWLIQQLAQTARQLHHSGANHRDFYLVHFLLQPGFENGHISADKSRLAVIDLHRMQLRRNTPKRWRIKDVAGLHYSSMDLGLTRRDLLRFIKIYTQSPLRETLGQKSDFWPRVNRRALRLYQTEQRRAPSVKLAAHSTLVENHHPDRARSV
;
A
#
# COMPACT_ATOMS: atom_id res chain seq x y z
N ARG A 1 37.73 25.47 -5.82
CA ARG A 1 37.93 26.00 -4.45
C ARG A 1 36.98 25.37 -3.42
N VAL A 2 35.67 25.19 -3.71
CA VAL A 2 34.72 24.49 -2.80
C VAL A 2 34.85 22.95 -2.88
N SER A 3 34.85 22.38 -4.09
CA SER A 3 34.99 20.92 -4.31
C SER A 3 36.29 20.35 -3.69
N ALA A 4 37.46 20.98 -3.92
CA ALA A 4 38.73 20.56 -3.34
C ALA A 4 38.73 20.57 -1.79
N LYS A 5 38.07 21.56 -1.17
CA LYS A 5 37.93 21.63 0.29
C LYS A 5 37.08 20.48 0.82
N LEU A 6 35.90 20.24 0.22
CA LEU A 6 35.01 19.16 0.63
C LEU A 6 35.66 17.79 0.44
N ARG A 7 36.43 17.57 -0.64
CA ARG A 7 37.21 16.35 -0.83
C ARG A 7 38.24 16.15 0.29
N GLY A 8 38.92 17.21 0.72
CA GLY A 8 39.80 17.19 1.89
C GLY A 8 39.09 16.79 3.19
N GLU A 9 37.92 17.39 3.47
CA GLU A 9 37.08 17.06 4.64
C GLU A 9 36.58 15.60 4.61
N LEU A 10 36.38 15.05 3.41
CA LEU A 10 36.00 13.66 3.21
C LEU A 10 37.18 12.68 3.32
N GLY A 11 38.43 13.18 3.26
CA GLY A 11 39.65 12.37 3.27
C GLY A 11 39.99 11.80 1.89
N ILE A 12 39.61 12.48 0.81
CA ILE A 12 39.75 12.03 -0.57
C ILE A 12 40.80 12.90 -1.28
N ASN A 13 41.81 12.26 -1.87
CA ASN A 13 42.85 12.97 -2.59
C ASN A 13 42.33 13.55 -3.91
N ALA A 14 43.04 14.56 -4.44
CA ALA A 14 42.69 15.18 -5.72
C ALA A 14 42.74 14.19 -6.90
N SER A 15 43.65 13.21 -6.85
CA SER A 15 43.82 12.16 -7.88
C SER A 15 42.91 10.94 -7.70
N ASP A 16 42.19 10.85 -6.57
CA ASP A 16 41.30 9.74 -6.29
C ASP A 16 39.96 9.93 -7.02
N VAL A 17 39.19 8.86 -7.18
CA VAL A 17 37.83 8.87 -7.70
C VAL A 17 36.84 8.86 -6.54
N LEU A 18 35.92 9.81 -6.55
CA LEU A 18 34.78 9.91 -5.65
C LEU A 18 33.50 9.43 -6.33
N LEU A 19 33.10 8.20 -6.04
CA LEU A 19 31.78 7.68 -6.36
C LEU A 19 30.76 8.18 -5.33
N LEU A 20 29.62 8.69 -5.81
CA LEU A 20 28.51 9.10 -4.97
C LEU A 20 27.37 8.11 -5.07
N PHE A 21 26.81 7.77 -3.92
CA PHE A 21 25.50 7.15 -3.79
C PHE A 21 24.65 8.03 -2.89
N VAL A 22 23.56 8.58 -3.41
CA VAL A 22 22.73 9.55 -2.68
C VAL A 22 21.27 9.11 -2.65
N GLY A 23 20.76 8.88 -1.44
CA GLY A 23 19.34 8.72 -1.15
C GLY A 23 19.04 7.83 0.05
N SER A 24 17.98 8.18 0.79
CA SER A 24 17.42 7.35 1.87
C SER A 24 16.67 6.14 1.27
N GLY A 25 16.74 4.97 1.92
CA GLY A 25 16.23 3.71 1.36
C GLY A 25 17.30 2.94 0.60
N PHE A 26 18.42 2.64 1.26
CA PHE A 26 19.60 1.99 0.67
C PHE A 26 19.25 0.70 -0.08
N LYS A 27 18.27 -0.06 0.43
CA LYS A 27 17.84 -1.33 -0.18
C LYS A 27 17.13 -1.11 -1.51
N THR A 28 16.16 -0.20 -1.54
CA THR A 28 15.39 0.08 -2.76
C THR A 28 16.26 0.74 -3.83
N LYS A 29 17.23 1.57 -3.39
CA LYS A 29 18.19 2.26 -4.27
C LYS A 29 19.40 1.42 -4.69
N GLY A 30 19.51 0.18 -4.21
CA GLY A 30 20.52 -0.77 -4.67
C GLY A 30 21.93 -0.50 -4.17
N LEU A 31 22.10 -0.02 -2.93
CA LEU A 31 23.42 0.23 -2.36
C LEU A 31 24.29 -1.03 -2.33
N ASP A 32 23.69 -2.20 -2.12
CA ASP A 32 24.37 -3.50 -2.20
C ASP A 32 24.97 -3.74 -3.60
N ARG A 33 24.22 -3.44 -4.66
CA ARG A 33 24.71 -3.55 -6.06
C ARG A 33 25.87 -2.61 -6.33
N ALA A 34 25.82 -1.38 -5.80
CA ALA A 34 26.91 -0.40 -5.91
C ALA A 34 28.18 -0.86 -5.17
N ILE A 35 28.02 -1.43 -3.96
CA ILE A 35 29.14 -1.99 -3.18
C ILE A 35 29.77 -3.18 -3.90
N VAL A 36 28.97 -4.06 -4.49
CA VAL A 36 29.47 -5.19 -5.30
C VAL A 36 30.22 -4.69 -6.54
N ALA A 37 29.74 -3.62 -7.18
CA ALA A 37 30.42 -3.01 -8.32
C ALA A 37 31.77 -2.39 -7.92
N LEU A 38 31.83 -1.65 -6.81
CA LEU A 38 33.08 -1.14 -6.26
C LEU A 38 34.08 -2.28 -6.00
N ALA A 39 33.64 -3.35 -5.34
CA ALA A 39 34.48 -4.50 -5.02
C ALA A 39 34.95 -5.31 -6.25
N SER A 40 34.35 -5.08 -7.42
CA SER A 40 34.74 -5.76 -8.66
C SER A 40 35.85 -5.04 -9.44
N LEU A 41 36.21 -3.81 -9.04
CA LEU A 41 37.24 -3.04 -9.72
C LEU A 41 38.61 -3.73 -9.64
N PRO A 42 39.46 -3.59 -10.68
CA PRO A 42 40.87 -3.98 -10.61
C PRO A 42 41.58 -3.31 -9.43
N LYS A 43 42.59 -3.97 -8.85
CA LYS A 43 43.27 -3.51 -7.62
C LYS A 43 43.75 -2.06 -7.71
N ASP A 44 44.33 -1.66 -8.83
CA ASP A 44 44.86 -0.30 -9.02
C ASP A 44 43.75 0.75 -9.04
N ALA A 45 42.65 0.47 -9.75
CA ALA A 45 41.47 1.34 -9.79
C ALA A 45 40.76 1.40 -8.42
N LEU A 46 40.57 0.24 -7.78
CA LEU A 46 39.99 0.14 -6.45
C LEU A 46 40.80 0.91 -5.41
N SER A 47 42.14 0.90 -5.52
CA SER A 47 43.03 1.59 -4.59
C SER A 47 42.88 3.12 -4.60
N LYS A 48 42.30 3.67 -5.68
CA LYS A 48 42.06 5.09 -5.87
C LYS A 48 40.58 5.46 -5.83
N THR A 49 39.67 4.51 -5.61
CA THR A 49 38.23 4.76 -5.69
C THR A 49 37.58 4.70 -4.31
N HIS A 50 36.84 5.74 -3.96
CA HIS A 50 36.08 5.84 -2.72
C HIS A 50 34.59 6.00 -3.03
N LEU A 51 33.74 5.33 -2.26
CA LEU A 51 32.29 5.44 -2.34
C LEU A 51 31.76 6.20 -1.12
N ILE A 52 31.17 7.36 -1.36
CA ILE A 52 30.48 8.14 -0.33
C ILE A 52 28.98 7.86 -0.42
N VAL A 53 28.43 7.37 0.69
CA VAL A 53 27.02 7.03 0.84
C VAL A 53 26.33 8.10 1.67
N VAL A 54 25.36 8.78 1.06
CA VAL A 54 24.59 9.87 1.67
C VAL A 54 23.13 9.48 1.73
N GLY A 55 22.53 9.54 2.91
CA GLY A 55 21.13 9.17 3.11
C GLY A 55 20.85 8.77 4.56
N GLN A 56 19.63 9.02 5.01
CA GLN A 56 19.18 8.67 6.36
C GLN A 56 18.60 7.25 6.36
N ASP A 57 19.45 6.25 6.62
CA ASP A 57 19.05 4.83 6.70
C ASP A 57 20.06 4.03 7.55
N GLN A 58 19.80 2.73 7.77
CA GLN A 58 20.62 1.84 8.60
C GLN A 58 21.82 1.28 7.80
N PRO A 59 23.08 1.65 8.13
CA PRO A 59 24.27 1.24 7.36
C PRO A 59 24.74 -0.18 7.68
N THR A 60 24.35 -0.76 8.82
CA THR A 60 24.88 -2.03 9.36
C THR A 60 24.92 -3.20 8.35
N PRO A 61 23.86 -3.48 7.56
CA PRO A 61 23.91 -4.57 6.58
C PRO A 61 24.96 -4.34 5.48
N TYR A 62 25.16 -3.09 5.08
CA TYR A 62 26.06 -2.68 4.00
C TYR A 62 27.51 -2.60 4.47
N LEU A 63 27.75 -2.17 5.71
CA LEU A 63 29.07 -2.26 6.35
C LEU A 63 29.53 -3.72 6.47
N ARG A 64 28.61 -4.65 6.80
CA ARG A 64 28.90 -6.08 6.83
C ARG A 64 29.23 -6.62 5.43
N LEU A 65 28.48 -6.22 4.41
CA LEU A 65 28.74 -6.58 3.02
C LEU A 65 30.10 -6.05 2.56
N ALA A 66 30.39 -4.77 2.81
CA ALA A 66 31.66 -4.12 2.49
C ALA A 66 32.86 -4.83 3.14
N ARG A 67 32.73 -5.20 4.42
CA ARG A 67 33.75 -5.98 5.13
C ARG A 67 33.95 -7.36 4.51
N LYS A 68 32.86 -8.06 4.18
CA LYS A 68 32.92 -9.37 3.50
C LYS A 68 33.62 -9.28 2.15
N LEU A 69 33.49 -8.16 1.45
CA LEU A 69 34.08 -7.92 0.13
C LEU A 69 35.45 -7.22 0.20
N GLY A 70 35.98 -6.92 1.39
CA GLY A 70 37.30 -6.28 1.54
C GLY A 70 37.36 -4.80 1.14
N VAL A 71 36.22 -4.11 1.01
CA VAL A 71 36.13 -2.70 0.57
C VAL A 71 35.63 -1.74 1.65
N GLY A 72 35.63 -2.18 2.91
CA GLY A 72 35.14 -1.38 4.05
C GLY A 72 35.81 0.00 4.16
N GLU A 73 37.14 0.05 4.06
CA GLU A 73 37.92 1.29 4.13
C GLU A 73 37.70 2.24 2.95
N ARG A 74 37.07 1.76 1.87
CA ARG A 74 36.75 2.55 0.67
C ARG A 74 35.35 3.14 0.71
N ILE A 75 34.59 2.91 1.77
CA ILE A 75 33.19 3.34 1.86
C ILE A 75 32.99 4.18 3.11
N LYS A 76 32.48 5.40 2.94
CA LYS A 76 32.14 6.28 4.06
C LYS A 76 30.65 6.63 4.01
N PHE A 77 29.98 6.38 5.13
CA PHE A 77 28.56 6.70 5.32
C PHE A 77 28.46 8.05 6.04
N LEU A 78 27.76 9.00 5.43
CA LEU A 78 27.63 10.36 5.99
C LEU A 78 26.28 10.62 6.69
N GLY A 79 25.35 9.68 6.62
CA GLY A 79 23.96 9.91 7.07
C GLY A 79 23.23 10.91 6.17
N GLY A 80 22.13 11.49 6.67
CA GLY A 80 21.43 12.57 5.98
C GLY A 80 22.27 13.86 5.95
N ARG A 81 22.36 14.50 4.78
CA ARG A 81 23.06 15.76 4.56
C ARG A 81 22.21 16.76 3.80
N MET A 82 22.51 18.05 3.95
CA MET A 82 21.80 19.16 3.29
C MET A 82 22.64 19.83 2.19
N ASP A 83 23.96 19.65 2.21
CA ASP A 83 24.95 20.13 1.25
C ASP A 83 25.16 19.10 0.13
N ILE A 84 24.05 18.69 -0.51
CA ILE A 84 24.04 17.78 -1.66
C ILE A 84 24.64 18.46 -2.92
N PRO A 85 24.34 19.72 -3.26
CA PRO A 85 24.95 20.37 -4.42
C PRO A 85 26.48 20.38 -4.36
N GLU A 86 27.06 20.62 -3.19
CA GLU A 86 28.50 20.62 -2.97
C GLU A 86 29.09 19.22 -3.12
N LEU A 87 28.38 18.17 -2.70
CA LEU A 87 28.78 16.78 -2.95
C LEU A 87 28.78 16.48 -4.44
N LEU A 88 27.69 16.81 -5.14
CA LEU A 88 27.58 16.55 -6.57
C LEU A 88 28.70 17.23 -7.35
N ALA A 89 29.05 18.47 -6.98
CA ALA A 89 30.18 19.19 -7.56
C ALA A 89 31.58 18.64 -7.15
N ALA A 90 31.66 17.86 -6.07
CA ALA A 90 32.89 17.20 -5.64
C ALA A 90 33.07 15.80 -6.22
N GLY A 91 31.96 15.15 -6.60
CA GLY A 91 31.92 13.80 -7.10
C GLY A 91 32.46 13.65 -8.51
N ASP A 92 32.86 12.42 -8.83
CA ASP A 92 33.37 12.04 -10.15
C ASP A 92 32.39 11.15 -10.92
N LEU A 93 31.48 10.47 -10.23
CA LEU A 93 30.42 9.65 -10.80
C LEU A 93 29.30 9.40 -9.77
N LEU A 94 28.04 9.54 -10.17
CA LEU A 94 26.90 9.04 -9.39
C LEU A 94 26.60 7.58 -9.79
N ILE A 95 26.48 6.69 -8.80
CA ILE A 95 26.05 5.29 -9.01
C ILE A 95 24.71 5.04 -8.30
N HIS A 96 23.65 4.78 -9.07
CA HIS A 96 22.27 4.62 -8.58
C HIS A 96 21.56 3.37 -9.18
N PRO A 97 22.02 2.15 -8.86
CA PRO A 97 21.52 0.91 -9.47
C PRO A 97 20.24 0.38 -8.78
N ALA A 98 19.20 1.21 -8.72
CA ALA A 98 17.98 0.93 -7.95
C ALA A 98 17.25 -0.36 -8.36
N TYR A 99 16.61 -0.99 -7.38
CA TYR A 99 15.62 -2.06 -7.58
C TYR A 99 14.26 -1.50 -7.94
N MET A 100 13.90 -0.36 -7.32
CA MET A 100 12.65 0.36 -7.52
C MET A 100 12.88 1.84 -7.23
N GLU A 101 12.46 2.72 -8.14
CA GLU A 101 12.60 4.16 -7.98
C GLU A 101 11.52 4.90 -8.78
N ASN A 102 10.61 5.60 -8.09
CA ASN A 102 9.45 6.24 -8.73
C ASN A 102 9.89 7.30 -9.76
N THR A 103 10.87 8.11 -9.39
CA THR A 103 11.46 9.15 -10.25
C THR A 103 12.98 9.03 -10.23
N GLY A 104 13.60 9.37 -9.11
CA GLY A 104 15.06 9.52 -8.99
C GLY A 104 15.47 10.95 -9.31
N THR A 105 14.99 11.93 -8.53
CA THR A 105 15.33 13.36 -8.70
C THR A 105 16.85 13.59 -8.68
N ILE A 106 17.57 12.82 -7.87
CA ILE A 106 19.03 12.84 -7.79
C ILE A 106 19.73 12.59 -9.14
N LEU A 107 19.09 11.86 -10.07
CA LEU A 107 19.64 11.63 -11.41
C LEU A 107 19.69 12.95 -12.19
N LEU A 108 18.63 13.76 -12.12
CA LEU A 108 18.58 15.09 -12.74
C LEU A 108 19.46 16.10 -12.02
N GLU A 109 19.54 16.04 -10.68
CA GLU A 109 20.44 16.89 -9.90
C GLU A 109 21.91 16.63 -10.28
N ALA A 110 22.30 15.35 -10.46
CA ALA A 110 23.63 14.98 -10.91
C ALA A 110 23.91 15.44 -12.34
N ILE A 111 22.98 15.20 -13.28
CA ILE A 111 23.10 15.70 -14.66
C ILE A 111 23.30 17.23 -14.66
N ALA A 112 22.46 17.97 -13.93
CA ALA A 112 22.54 19.42 -13.85
C ALA A 112 23.83 19.93 -13.19
N ALA A 113 24.42 19.16 -12.27
CA ALA A 113 25.71 19.45 -11.68
C ALA A 113 26.90 19.06 -12.59
N GLY A 114 26.65 18.46 -13.76
CA GLY A 114 27.68 17.93 -14.63
C GLY A 114 28.32 16.65 -14.09
N LEU A 115 27.68 15.96 -13.16
CA LEU A 115 28.16 14.70 -12.59
C LEU A 115 27.65 13.53 -13.43
N PRO A 116 28.54 12.74 -14.08
CA PRO A 116 28.10 11.60 -14.88
C PRO A 116 27.37 10.54 -14.04
N VAL A 117 26.43 9.81 -14.65
CA VAL A 117 25.51 8.92 -13.91
C VAL A 117 25.50 7.49 -14.45
N ILE A 118 25.62 6.50 -13.57
CA ILE A 118 25.27 5.10 -13.88
C ILE A 118 24.03 4.71 -13.09
N ALA A 119 22.94 4.39 -13.76
CA ALA A 119 21.67 4.01 -13.13
C ALA A 119 21.00 2.82 -13.83
N THR A 120 19.90 2.33 -13.26
CA THR A 120 19.04 1.29 -13.88
C THR A 120 17.81 1.90 -14.54
N ASP A 121 17.30 1.24 -15.58
CA ASP A 121 16.13 1.66 -16.36
C ASP A 121 14.81 1.69 -15.57
N VAL A 122 14.76 1.01 -14.42
CA VAL A 122 13.61 1.03 -13.50
C VAL A 122 13.42 2.38 -12.79
N CYS A 123 14.38 3.31 -12.90
CA CYS A 123 14.21 4.66 -12.34
C CYS A 123 13.39 5.52 -13.30
N GLY A 124 12.30 6.14 -12.81
CA GLY A 124 11.42 6.95 -13.66
C GLY A 124 12.10 8.05 -14.48
N TYR A 125 13.20 8.64 -13.97
CA TYR A 125 13.98 9.69 -14.65
C TYR A 125 15.23 9.17 -15.38
N ALA A 126 15.44 7.85 -15.47
CA ALA A 126 16.57 7.28 -16.21
C ALA A 126 16.60 7.71 -17.69
N GLY A 127 15.43 7.98 -18.28
CA GLY A 127 15.33 8.51 -19.65
C GLY A 127 16.09 9.84 -19.86
N HIS A 128 16.26 10.65 -18.82
CA HIS A 128 17.02 11.90 -18.92
C HIS A 128 18.52 11.66 -19.08
N ILE A 129 19.06 10.59 -18.47
CA ILE A 129 20.49 10.22 -18.63
C ILE A 129 20.78 9.93 -20.11
N LYS A 130 19.90 9.16 -20.77
CA LYS A 130 20.02 8.84 -22.20
C LYS A 130 19.85 10.08 -23.08
N LYS A 131 18.85 10.92 -22.81
CA LYS A 131 18.60 12.14 -23.58
C LYS A 131 19.75 13.15 -23.46
N ALA A 132 20.37 13.22 -22.28
CA ALA A 132 21.50 14.08 -22.01
C ALA A 132 22.82 13.52 -22.51
N ASP A 133 22.89 12.25 -22.93
CA ASP A 133 24.16 11.53 -23.15
C ASP A 133 25.18 11.80 -22.02
N ALA A 134 24.71 11.68 -20.77
CA ALA A 134 25.43 12.07 -19.56
C ALA A 134 25.73 10.88 -18.63
N GLY A 135 25.75 9.67 -19.19
CA GLY A 135 25.92 8.46 -18.39
C GLY A 135 25.44 7.17 -19.06
N ALA A 136 25.35 6.12 -18.25
CA ALA A 136 24.89 4.79 -18.67
C ALA A 136 23.62 4.37 -17.92
N VAL A 137 22.69 3.77 -18.65
CA VAL A 137 21.45 3.21 -18.09
C VAL A 137 21.40 1.71 -18.36
N LEU A 138 21.46 0.93 -17.29
CA LEU A 138 21.41 -0.53 -17.36
C LEU A 138 19.98 -1.01 -17.62
N PRO A 139 19.77 -1.92 -18.57
CA PRO A 139 18.46 -2.48 -18.85
C PRO A 139 18.02 -3.49 -17.78
N SER A 140 16.71 -3.70 -17.70
CA SER A 140 16.08 -4.81 -17.02
C SER A 140 15.99 -6.04 -17.95
N PRO A 141 16.20 -7.27 -17.43
CA PRO A 141 16.52 -7.60 -16.04
C PRO A 141 17.96 -7.19 -15.67
N PHE A 142 18.15 -6.74 -14.42
CA PHE A 142 19.44 -6.26 -13.91
C PHE A 142 20.53 -7.35 -14.00
N ASP A 143 21.68 -6.98 -14.56
CA ASP A 143 22.91 -7.78 -14.55
C ASP A 143 24.04 -7.06 -13.79
N GLN A 144 24.52 -7.68 -12.72
CA GLN A 144 25.63 -7.17 -11.93
C GLN A 144 26.94 -7.09 -12.75
N LYS A 145 27.19 -8.03 -13.66
CA LYS A 145 28.42 -8.02 -14.49
C LYS A 145 28.42 -6.80 -15.41
N LEU A 146 27.26 -6.44 -15.95
CA LEU A 146 27.12 -5.24 -16.76
C LEU A 146 27.37 -3.96 -15.93
N LEU A 147 26.89 -3.90 -14.68
CA LEU A 147 27.18 -2.76 -13.79
C LEU A 147 28.67 -2.63 -13.51
N ASN A 148 29.31 -3.75 -13.19
CA ASN A 148 30.75 -3.82 -12.93
C ASN A 148 31.55 -3.32 -14.14
N LYS A 149 31.19 -3.79 -15.34
CA LYS A 149 31.83 -3.36 -16.59
C LYS A 149 31.64 -1.86 -16.84
N ASN A 150 30.40 -1.36 -16.78
CA ASN A 150 30.13 0.06 -17.01
C ASN A 150 30.85 0.97 -16.01
N LEU A 151 30.93 0.55 -14.73
CA LEU A 151 31.69 1.29 -13.73
C LEU A 151 33.17 1.32 -14.10
N ASN A 152 33.78 0.16 -14.37
CA ASN A 152 35.20 0.10 -14.75
C ASN A 152 35.50 0.94 -16.01
N ASP A 153 34.69 0.80 -17.05
CA ASP A 153 34.86 1.51 -18.32
C ASP A 153 34.73 3.04 -18.12
N ALA A 154 33.78 3.49 -17.30
CA ALA A 154 33.64 4.90 -16.96
C ALA A 154 34.87 5.44 -16.21
N LEU A 155 35.55 4.64 -15.40
CA LEU A 155 36.72 5.10 -14.64
C LEU A 155 37.99 5.19 -15.47
N ILE A 156 38.15 4.34 -16.49
CA ILE A 156 39.39 4.25 -17.29
C ILE A 156 39.34 5.02 -18.62
N THR A 157 38.15 5.39 -19.09
CA THR A 157 37.98 6.15 -20.34
C THR A 157 37.76 7.63 -20.10
N SER A 158 38.03 8.47 -21.10
CA SER A 158 37.71 9.91 -21.09
C SER A 158 36.21 10.19 -21.22
N THR A 159 35.36 9.15 -21.28
CA THR A 159 33.91 9.26 -21.43
C THR A 159 33.25 10.12 -20.35
N ARG A 160 33.81 10.15 -19.13
CA ARG A 160 33.28 10.99 -18.04
C ARG A 160 33.34 12.48 -18.34
N GLU A 161 34.36 12.96 -19.06
CA GLU A 161 34.47 14.37 -19.42
C GLU A 161 33.38 14.77 -20.42
N HIS A 162 33.14 13.90 -21.42
CA HIS A 162 32.05 14.06 -22.39
C HIS A 162 30.68 14.05 -21.71
N TRP A 163 30.43 13.05 -20.85
CA TRP A 163 29.20 12.96 -20.06
C TRP A 163 28.97 14.18 -19.16
N SER A 164 30.04 14.71 -18.56
CA SER A 164 29.97 15.90 -17.72
C SER A 164 29.55 17.13 -18.53
N ALA A 165 30.20 17.36 -19.68
CA ALA A 165 29.90 18.48 -20.56
C ALA A 165 28.46 18.42 -21.10
N ASN A 166 28.01 17.23 -21.53
CA ASN A 166 26.64 17.08 -22.02
C ASN A 166 25.61 17.25 -20.89
N GLY A 167 25.93 16.75 -19.69
CA GLY A 167 25.11 16.93 -18.51
C GLY A 167 24.87 18.40 -18.18
N LEU A 168 25.92 19.22 -18.19
CA LEU A 168 25.81 20.67 -17.99
C LEU A 168 24.96 21.35 -19.07
N SER A 169 25.16 20.96 -20.34
CA SER A 169 24.38 21.49 -21.47
C SER A 169 22.89 21.14 -21.34
N TYR A 170 22.58 19.89 -21.02
CA TYR A 170 21.21 19.43 -20.81
C TYR A 170 20.58 20.05 -19.56
N GLY A 171 21.35 20.17 -18.48
CA GLY A 171 20.95 20.78 -17.22
C GLY A 171 20.61 22.27 -17.36
N ALA A 172 21.18 22.99 -18.32
CA ALA A 172 20.85 24.40 -18.57
C ALA A 172 19.42 24.60 -19.12
N GLN A 173 18.70 23.53 -19.51
CA GLN A 173 17.34 23.63 -20.02
C GLN A 173 16.36 24.04 -18.92
N SER A 174 15.74 25.22 -19.07
CA SER A 174 14.79 25.76 -18.09
C SER A 174 13.63 24.81 -17.80
N SER A 175 13.17 24.06 -18.81
CA SER A 175 12.05 23.12 -18.72
C SER A 175 12.19 22.07 -17.61
N LEU A 176 13.42 21.72 -17.20
CA LEU A 176 13.69 20.78 -16.10
C LEU A 176 13.25 21.32 -14.73
N TYR A 177 13.09 22.64 -14.59
CA TYR A 177 12.85 23.33 -13.32
C TYR A 177 11.43 23.89 -13.18
N HIS A 178 10.58 23.74 -14.20
CA HIS A 178 9.25 24.36 -14.21
C HIS A 178 8.23 23.61 -13.33
N MET A 179 8.53 22.41 -12.84
CA MET A 179 7.55 21.56 -12.15
C MET A 179 6.83 22.25 -10.97
N PRO A 180 7.50 22.99 -10.07
CA PRO A 180 6.81 23.71 -9.00
C PRO A 180 5.84 24.77 -9.52
N GLN A 181 6.23 25.55 -10.55
CA GLN A 181 5.38 26.57 -11.14
C GLN A 181 4.21 25.94 -11.91
N THR A 182 4.46 24.89 -12.70
CA THR A 182 3.41 24.15 -13.41
C THR A 182 2.40 23.55 -12.43
N ALA A 183 2.87 23.00 -11.31
CA ALA A 183 2.00 22.49 -10.26
C ALA A 183 1.21 23.61 -9.57
N ALA A 184 1.84 24.74 -9.25
CA ALA A 184 1.17 25.90 -8.68
C ALA A 184 0.09 26.43 -9.65
N ASN A 185 0.42 26.63 -10.92
CA ASN A 185 -0.52 27.05 -11.96
C ASN A 185 -1.69 26.07 -12.10
N ALA A 186 -1.43 24.76 -12.05
CA ALA A 186 -2.49 23.75 -12.09
C ALA A 186 -3.42 23.85 -10.87
N ILE A 187 -2.86 23.98 -9.66
CA ILE A 187 -3.62 24.15 -8.41
C ILE A 187 -4.45 25.44 -8.46
N GLU A 188 -3.83 26.55 -8.85
CA GLU A 188 -4.49 27.84 -9.00
C GLU A 188 -5.57 27.80 -10.06
N SER A 189 -5.35 27.16 -11.21
CA SER A 189 -6.38 27.03 -12.24
C SER A 189 -7.59 26.24 -11.75
N ILE A 190 -7.40 25.22 -10.92
CA ILE A 190 -8.50 24.48 -10.27
C ILE A 190 -9.22 25.39 -9.27
N VAL A 191 -8.49 26.18 -8.48
CA VAL A 191 -9.07 27.13 -7.52
C VAL A 191 -9.84 28.24 -8.25
N LEU A 192 -9.32 28.76 -9.35
CA LEU A 192 -9.95 29.80 -10.16
C LEU A 192 -11.16 29.26 -10.89
N LYS A 193 -11.10 28.06 -11.49
CA LYS A 193 -12.29 27.38 -12.02
C LYS A 193 -13.35 27.16 -10.95
N ASN A 194 -12.94 26.78 -9.74
CA ASN A 194 -13.85 26.64 -8.60
C ASN A 194 -14.37 27.99 -8.06
N LYS A 195 -13.63 29.10 -8.25
CA LYS A 195 -14.08 30.45 -7.89
C LYS A 195 -15.01 31.03 -8.94
N GLN A 196 -14.71 30.87 -10.23
CA GLN A 196 -15.58 31.29 -11.33
C GLN A 196 -16.89 30.52 -11.29
N SER A 197 -16.85 29.19 -11.09
CA SER A 197 -18.06 28.41 -10.84
C SER A 197 -18.80 28.87 -9.57
N ARG A 198 -18.11 29.28 -8.50
CA ARG A 198 -18.74 29.87 -7.29
C ARG A 198 -19.32 31.27 -7.49
N THR A 199 -18.77 32.08 -8.38
CA THR A 199 -19.23 33.46 -8.63
C THR A 199 -20.42 33.46 -9.58
N GLU A 200 -20.48 32.50 -10.51
CA GLU A 200 -21.68 32.20 -11.31
C GLU A 200 -22.76 31.44 -10.50
N SER A 201 -22.37 30.70 -9.45
CA SER A 201 -23.28 29.92 -8.59
C SER A 201 -23.80 30.67 -7.35
N GLN A 202 -23.74 32.00 -7.28
CA GLN A 202 -24.43 32.74 -6.22
C GLN A 202 -25.97 32.71 -6.34
N ASN A 203 -26.52 32.08 -7.40
CA ASN A 203 -27.95 31.79 -7.52
C ASN A 203 -28.30 30.32 -7.81
N SER A 204 -27.39 29.35 -7.66
CA SER A 204 -27.72 27.94 -7.89
C SER A 204 -26.99 26.96 -6.96
N THR A 205 -27.75 26.02 -6.41
CA THR A 205 -27.31 24.86 -5.63
C THR A 205 -26.14 24.14 -6.31
N VAL A 206 -25.00 23.99 -5.61
CA VAL A 206 -23.82 23.28 -6.13
C VAL A 206 -24.19 21.84 -6.46
N GLU A 207 -24.11 21.47 -7.73
CA GLU A 207 -24.45 20.12 -8.18
C GLU A 207 -23.57 19.05 -7.50
N PRO A 208 -24.13 17.90 -7.12
CA PRO A 208 -23.38 16.79 -6.54
C PRO A 208 -22.34 16.24 -7.52
N TRP A 209 -21.15 15.90 -7.02
CA TRP A 209 -20.13 15.24 -7.84
C TRP A 209 -20.48 13.76 -7.99
N VAL A 210 -20.47 13.24 -9.21
CA VAL A 210 -20.76 11.84 -9.54
C VAL A 210 -19.71 11.29 -10.49
N TYR A 211 -19.19 10.12 -10.16
CA TYR A 211 -18.41 9.26 -11.04
C TYR A 211 -19.19 7.97 -11.27
N LEU A 212 -19.27 7.56 -12.53
CA LEU A 212 -19.81 6.26 -12.95
C LEU A 212 -18.83 5.65 -13.97
N ARG A 213 -18.62 4.34 -13.86
CA ARG A 213 -17.91 3.57 -14.86
C ARG A 213 -18.74 3.51 -16.15
N HIS A 214 -18.08 3.31 -17.29
CA HIS A 214 -18.69 3.42 -18.62
C HIS A 214 -19.98 2.59 -18.80
N ASP A 215 -20.05 1.39 -18.22
CA ASP A 215 -21.21 0.50 -18.23
C ASP A 215 -22.42 1.05 -17.45
N LEU A 216 -22.22 2.06 -16.60
CA LEU A 216 -23.24 2.71 -15.77
C LEU A 216 -23.47 4.19 -16.15
N GLU A 217 -22.90 4.72 -17.23
CA GLU A 217 -23.04 6.15 -17.62
C GLU A 217 -24.50 6.62 -17.76
N ARG A 218 -25.43 5.70 -18.08
CA ARG A 218 -26.87 5.97 -18.21
C ARG A 218 -27.69 5.59 -16.97
N LEU A 219 -27.05 5.47 -15.80
CA LEU A 219 -27.74 5.10 -14.56
C LEU A 219 -28.59 6.25 -13.98
N GLY A 220 -28.20 7.50 -14.23
CA GLY A 220 -28.95 8.69 -13.84
C GLY A 220 -28.10 9.74 -13.13
N GLN A 221 -28.77 10.81 -12.69
CA GLN A 221 -28.17 11.87 -11.88
C GLN A 221 -28.13 11.49 -10.39
N PHE A 222 -27.44 12.27 -9.56
CA PHE A 222 -27.18 11.95 -8.15
C PHE A 222 -28.44 11.55 -7.36
N ASP A 223 -29.51 12.34 -7.45
CA ASP A 223 -30.75 12.08 -6.69
C ASP A 223 -31.44 10.80 -7.15
N GLN A 224 -31.44 10.54 -8.46
CA GLN A 224 -31.99 9.30 -9.04
C GLN A 224 -31.22 8.07 -8.57
N ILE A 225 -29.90 8.16 -8.46
CA ILE A 225 -29.07 7.07 -7.95
C ILE A 225 -29.29 6.89 -6.45
N MET A 226 -29.41 7.97 -5.68
CA MET A 226 -29.68 7.91 -4.24
C MET A 226 -31.03 7.25 -3.90
N SER A 227 -32.01 7.36 -4.81
CA SER A 227 -33.34 6.76 -4.68
C SER A 227 -33.52 5.45 -5.47
N LEU A 228 -32.45 4.85 -5.97
CA LEU A 228 -32.55 3.69 -6.86
C LEU A 228 -33.13 2.47 -6.13
N ASP A 229 -34.17 1.87 -6.73
CA ASP A 229 -34.87 0.71 -6.18
C ASP A 229 -34.12 -0.60 -6.44
N GLY A 230 -34.26 -1.54 -5.50
CA GLY A 230 -33.62 -2.84 -5.57
C GLY A 230 -33.92 -3.71 -4.35
N GLU A 231 -33.32 -4.89 -4.32
CA GLU A 231 -33.42 -5.80 -3.18
C GLU A 231 -32.66 -5.20 -1.98
N ILE A 232 -33.37 -4.91 -0.89
CA ILE A 232 -32.77 -4.30 0.30
C ILE A 232 -31.97 -5.36 1.07
N PHE A 233 -30.65 -5.17 1.15
CA PHE A 233 -29.75 -6.09 1.84
C PHE A 233 -29.47 -5.64 3.27
N ARG A 234 -29.45 -4.33 3.52
CA ARG A 234 -29.24 -3.76 4.86
C ARG A 234 -29.79 -2.34 4.94
N GLU A 235 -30.49 -2.05 6.02
CA GLU A 235 -30.95 -0.70 6.35
C GLU A 235 -30.59 -0.35 7.78
N ALA A 236 -30.00 0.83 7.97
CA ALA A 236 -29.64 1.40 9.27
C ALA A 236 -29.85 2.91 9.22
N PRO A 237 -29.99 3.60 10.38
CA PRO A 237 -30.11 5.05 10.40
C PRO A 237 -28.94 5.70 9.66
N GLY A 238 -29.24 6.46 8.60
CA GLY A 238 -28.21 7.14 7.81
C GLY A 238 -27.53 6.30 6.73
N ARG A 239 -27.88 5.01 6.54
CA ARG A 239 -27.22 4.11 5.58
C ARG A 239 -28.16 3.04 5.04
N LYS A 240 -28.25 2.91 3.72
CA LYS A 240 -29.01 1.86 3.03
C LYS A 240 -28.10 1.13 2.04
N THR A 241 -28.21 -0.18 1.97
CA THR A 241 -27.53 -1.03 0.96
C THR A 241 -28.59 -1.75 0.15
N VAL A 242 -28.62 -1.50 -1.15
CA VAL A 242 -29.51 -2.18 -2.10
C VAL A 242 -28.72 -2.91 -3.16
N ARG A 243 -29.24 -4.06 -3.59
CA ARG A 243 -28.73 -4.81 -4.73
C ARG A 243 -29.62 -4.54 -5.93
N PHE A 244 -29.02 -4.18 -7.06
CA PHE A 244 -29.74 -3.90 -8.30
C PHE A 244 -29.03 -4.53 -9.50
N LYS A 245 -29.78 -4.73 -10.59
CA LYS A 245 -29.28 -5.36 -11.82
C LYS A 245 -29.28 -4.35 -12.97
N LYS A 246 -28.19 -4.30 -13.74
CA LYS A 246 -28.07 -3.48 -14.95
C LYS A 246 -27.26 -4.25 -15.99
N ASN A 247 -27.74 -4.31 -17.24
CA ASN A 247 -27.06 -4.99 -18.35
C ASN A 247 -26.62 -6.42 -17.99
N GLU A 248 -27.52 -7.19 -17.38
CA GLU A 248 -27.29 -8.56 -16.89
C GLU A 248 -26.28 -8.74 -15.75
N GLN A 249 -25.62 -7.66 -15.28
CA GLN A 249 -24.72 -7.67 -14.13
C GLN A 249 -25.40 -7.15 -12.87
N ASN A 250 -24.99 -7.68 -11.72
CA ASN A 250 -25.50 -7.26 -10.41
C ASN A 250 -24.51 -6.32 -9.73
N TYR A 251 -25.05 -5.33 -9.04
CA TYR A 251 -24.30 -4.29 -8.34
C TYR A 251 -24.88 -4.08 -6.94
N PHE A 252 -24.03 -3.63 -6.02
CA PHE A 252 -24.45 -3.13 -4.72
C PHE A 252 -24.31 -1.62 -4.68
N LEU A 253 -25.41 -0.93 -4.38
CA LEU A 253 -25.46 0.49 -4.09
C LEU A 253 -25.54 0.69 -2.58
N LYS A 254 -24.56 1.38 -2.01
CA LYS A 254 -24.56 1.80 -0.60
C LYS A 254 -24.76 3.31 -0.53
N THR A 255 -25.91 3.75 -0.04
CA THR A 255 -26.22 5.16 0.15
C THR A 255 -26.00 5.55 1.61
N HIS A 256 -25.59 6.80 1.81
CA HIS A 256 -25.39 7.43 3.10
C HIS A 256 -26.16 8.74 3.13
N THR A 257 -26.99 8.92 4.15
CA THR A 257 -27.67 10.17 4.45
C THR A 257 -27.00 10.82 5.66
N GLY A 258 -27.05 12.16 5.74
CA GLY A 258 -26.26 12.92 6.70
C GLY A 258 -26.42 12.47 8.15
N VAL A 259 -25.30 12.33 8.86
CA VAL A 259 -25.22 11.79 10.23
C VAL A 259 -25.67 12.78 11.33
N GLY A 260 -25.83 14.06 11.00
CA GLY A 260 -26.19 15.12 11.95
C GLY A 260 -25.02 15.60 12.83
N TRP A 261 -25.10 16.85 13.32
CA TRP A 261 -24.06 17.46 14.15
C TRP A 261 -23.91 16.80 15.52
N GLN A 262 -25.00 16.26 16.08
CA GLN A 262 -24.98 15.56 17.36
C GLN A 262 -24.06 14.33 17.32
N GLU A 263 -24.16 13.51 16.27
CA GLU A 263 -23.32 12.32 16.11
C GLU A 263 -21.85 12.69 15.79
N ILE A 264 -21.63 13.78 15.05
CA ILE A 264 -20.28 14.32 14.81
C ILE A 264 -19.63 14.76 16.13
N LEU A 265 -20.30 15.60 16.91
CA LEU A 265 -19.79 16.12 18.19
C LEU A 265 -19.59 15.00 19.21
N LYS A 266 -20.51 14.03 19.28
CA LYS A 266 -20.36 12.83 20.11
C LYS A 266 -19.13 12.01 19.72
N ASN A 267 -18.89 11.78 18.43
CA ASN A 267 -17.70 11.02 18.03
C ASN A 267 -16.41 11.78 18.37
N LEU A 268 -16.39 13.11 18.17
CA LEU A 268 -15.25 13.95 18.51
C LEU A 268 -14.98 14.01 20.02
N SER A 269 -16.01 14.05 20.87
CA SER A 269 -15.84 14.04 22.34
C SER A 269 -15.21 12.73 22.86
N TYR A 270 -15.39 11.62 22.14
CA TYR A 270 -14.67 10.36 22.38
C TYR A 270 -13.34 10.22 21.60
N LEU A 271 -12.83 11.30 21.00
CA LEU A 271 -11.64 11.33 20.14
C LEU A 271 -11.70 10.30 18.99
N ARG A 272 -12.90 10.12 18.41
CA ARG A 272 -13.15 9.28 17.24
C ARG A 272 -13.54 10.17 16.07
N LEU A 273 -12.92 9.93 14.91
CA LEU A 273 -13.38 10.57 13.67
C LEU A 273 -14.70 9.92 13.23
N PRO A 274 -15.76 10.70 12.95
CA PRO A 274 -17.02 10.20 12.44
C PRO A 274 -16.87 9.66 11.00
N VAL A 275 -17.70 8.68 10.64
CA VAL A 275 -17.83 8.24 9.24
C VAL A 275 -18.85 9.15 8.57
N LEU A 276 -18.38 10.07 7.74
CA LEU A 276 -19.19 11.15 7.17
C LEU A 276 -19.84 10.79 5.82
N GLY A 277 -19.65 9.56 5.32
CA GLY A 277 -20.20 9.08 4.05
C GLY A 277 -19.38 7.93 3.45
N ALA A 278 -19.59 7.66 2.17
CA ALA A 278 -18.96 6.56 1.44
C ALA A 278 -17.47 6.77 1.10
N MET A 279 -16.91 7.95 1.38
CA MET A 279 -15.54 8.33 0.97
C MET A 279 -14.44 7.40 1.54
N ASN A 280 -14.62 6.88 2.75
CA ASN A 280 -13.66 5.92 3.32
C ASN A 280 -13.63 4.62 2.54
N GLU A 281 -14.78 4.15 2.06
CA GLU A 281 -14.91 2.91 1.30
C GLU A 281 -14.30 3.07 -0.10
N TRP A 282 -14.51 4.23 -0.74
CA TRP A 282 -13.84 4.62 -1.98
C TRP A 282 -12.30 4.62 -1.84
N HIS A 283 -11.77 5.36 -0.87
CA HIS A 283 -10.32 5.43 -0.64
C HIS A 283 -9.74 4.08 -0.23
N GLY A 284 -10.47 3.31 0.57
CA GLY A 284 -10.08 1.97 1.00
C GLY A 284 -9.93 1.02 -0.18
N ALA A 285 -10.95 0.96 -1.06
CA ALA A 285 -10.95 0.07 -2.22
C ALA A 285 -9.77 0.37 -3.15
N HIS A 286 -9.58 1.64 -3.52
CA HIS A 286 -8.44 2.04 -4.34
C HIS A 286 -7.08 1.82 -3.66
N HIS A 287 -7.02 1.89 -2.33
CA HIS A 287 -5.79 1.55 -1.61
C HIS A 287 -5.48 0.06 -1.68
N LEU A 288 -6.47 -0.82 -1.46
CA LEU A 288 -6.29 -2.27 -1.57
C LEU A 288 -5.93 -2.70 -2.99
N GLN A 289 -6.60 -2.14 -4.00
CA GLN A 289 -6.28 -2.39 -5.41
C GLN A 289 -4.81 -2.05 -5.74
N ARG A 290 -4.30 -0.91 -5.26
CA ARG A 290 -2.87 -0.53 -5.43
C ARG A 290 -1.89 -1.48 -4.76
N LEU A 291 -2.31 -2.18 -3.70
CA LEU A 291 -1.50 -3.19 -3.03
C LEU A 291 -1.62 -4.58 -3.68
N GLY A 292 -2.45 -4.74 -4.70
CA GLY A 292 -2.78 -6.03 -5.29
C GLY A 292 -3.60 -6.93 -4.36
N ILE A 293 -4.28 -6.35 -3.35
CA ILE A 293 -5.16 -7.07 -2.44
C ILE A 293 -6.56 -7.10 -3.07
N GLY A 294 -7.13 -8.30 -3.21
CA GLY A 294 -8.49 -8.48 -3.71
C GLY A 294 -9.50 -7.68 -2.87
N THR A 295 -10.41 -6.98 -3.53
CA THR A 295 -11.47 -6.20 -2.89
C THR A 295 -12.60 -5.91 -3.90
N LEU A 296 -13.61 -5.16 -3.48
CA LEU A 296 -14.71 -4.70 -4.32
C LEU A 296 -14.18 -3.83 -5.47
N SER A 297 -14.67 -4.09 -6.67
CA SER A 297 -14.44 -3.22 -7.83
C SER A 297 -15.47 -2.09 -7.80
N ILE A 298 -15.01 -0.85 -7.89
CA ILE A 298 -15.87 0.32 -7.81
C ILE A 298 -16.43 0.63 -9.19
N ALA A 299 -17.75 0.62 -9.30
CA ALA A 299 -18.49 0.96 -10.52
C ALA A 299 -19.04 2.40 -10.47
N GLY A 300 -19.15 3.02 -9.29
CA GLY A 300 -19.59 4.40 -9.17
C GLY A 300 -19.40 4.99 -7.78
N TYR A 301 -19.33 6.31 -7.70
CA TYR A 301 -19.25 7.06 -6.44
C TYR A 301 -19.83 8.45 -6.62
N GLY A 302 -20.63 8.90 -5.67
CA GLY A 302 -21.20 10.24 -5.69
C GLY A 302 -21.19 10.88 -4.31
N THR A 303 -21.03 12.19 -4.26
CA THR A 303 -21.08 12.95 -3.02
C THR A 303 -21.69 14.33 -3.25
N ALA A 304 -22.67 14.68 -2.43
CA ALA A 304 -23.19 16.04 -2.35
C ALA A 304 -22.16 16.97 -1.70
N SER A 305 -22.05 18.19 -2.21
CA SER A 305 -21.21 19.24 -1.66
C SER A 305 -21.92 19.95 -0.49
N GLY A 306 -21.18 20.70 0.34
CA GLY A 306 -21.75 21.46 1.47
C GLY A 306 -21.64 20.78 2.84
N ASN A 307 -22.63 21.02 3.71
CA ASN A 307 -22.61 20.76 5.16
C ASN A 307 -22.28 19.28 5.47
N PRO A 308 -21.16 19.00 6.18
CA PRO A 308 -20.76 17.63 6.55
C PRO A 308 -21.81 16.85 7.34
N ALA A 309 -22.64 17.53 8.14
CA ALA A 309 -23.68 16.89 8.94
C ALA A 309 -24.89 16.43 8.11
N ARG A 310 -25.11 17.02 6.94
CA ARG A 310 -26.23 16.69 6.02
C ARG A 310 -25.75 16.03 4.73
N ARG A 311 -24.44 15.76 4.61
CA ARG A 311 -23.83 15.25 3.39
C ARG A 311 -24.44 13.91 3.01
N GLN A 312 -24.96 13.86 1.78
CA GLN A 312 -25.37 12.62 1.15
C GLN A 312 -24.25 12.11 0.26
N SER A 313 -24.09 10.79 0.19
CA SER A 313 -23.14 10.16 -0.72
C SER A 313 -23.56 8.73 -1.02
N PHE A 314 -23.08 8.20 -2.13
CA PHE A 314 -23.25 6.80 -2.46
C PHE A 314 -21.96 6.20 -3.00
N ILE A 315 -21.86 4.87 -2.93
CA ILE A 315 -20.86 4.09 -3.65
C ILE A 315 -21.55 2.87 -4.29
N ILE A 316 -21.18 2.59 -5.54
CA ILE A 316 -21.65 1.43 -6.31
C ILE A 316 -20.46 0.51 -6.52
N THR A 317 -20.63 -0.76 -6.18
CA THR A 317 -19.61 -1.80 -6.36
C THR A 317 -20.17 -2.98 -7.14
N ASP A 318 -19.31 -3.63 -7.91
CA ASP A 318 -19.65 -4.91 -8.53
C ASP A 318 -20.01 -5.96 -7.47
N GLU A 319 -21.00 -6.80 -7.75
CA GLU A 319 -21.23 -8.01 -6.96
C GLU A 319 -20.07 -8.99 -7.20
N ILE A 320 -19.52 -9.53 -6.11
CA ILE A 320 -18.56 -10.64 -6.20
C ILE A 320 -19.36 -11.93 -6.32
N THR A 321 -19.60 -12.37 -7.56
CA THR A 321 -20.38 -13.58 -7.86
C THR A 321 -19.71 -14.83 -7.30
N ASN A 322 -20.51 -15.82 -6.87
CA ASN A 322 -20.05 -17.10 -6.32
C ASN A 322 -19.08 -16.95 -5.14
N ALA A 323 -19.23 -15.90 -4.32
CA ALA A 323 -18.45 -15.73 -3.11
C ALA A 323 -19.26 -16.04 -1.86
N GLN A 324 -18.58 -16.56 -0.85
CA GLN A 324 -19.09 -16.71 0.52
C GLN A 324 -18.07 -16.18 1.50
N SER A 325 -18.50 -15.84 2.72
CA SER A 325 -17.57 -15.37 3.74
C SER A 325 -16.67 -16.50 4.25
N LEU A 326 -15.46 -16.18 4.74
CA LEU A 326 -14.60 -17.20 5.34
C LEU A 326 -15.16 -17.78 6.63
N GLU A 327 -15.98 -17.01 7.36
CA GLU A 327 -16.68 -17.51 8.55
C GLU A 327 -17.66 -18.63 8.19
N GLU A 328 -18.45 -18.41 7.14
CA GLU A 328 -19.39 -19.39 6.61
C GLU A 328 -18.66 -20.60 6.00
N PHE A 329 -17.66 -20.37 5.16
CA PHE A 329 -16.88 -21.44 4.54
C PHE A 329 -16.19 -22.35 5.57
N CYS A 330 -15.68 -21.76 6.66
CA CYS A 330 -14.98 -22.50 7.71
C CYS A 330 -15.89 -22.98 8.85
N SER A 331 -17.19 -22.67 8.84
CA SER A 331 -18.12 -22.93 9.95
C SER A 331 -18.11 -24.38 10.47
N HIS A 332 -17.93 -25.35 9.57
CA HIS A 332 -17.91 -26.78 9.88
C HIS A 332 -16.54 -27.31 10.33
N TRP A 333 -15.46 -26.51 10.31
CA TRP A 333 -14.10 -27.01 10.54
C TRP A 333 -13.84 -27.52 11.96
N LYS A 334 -14.61 -27.05 12.95
CA LYS A 334 -14.50 -27.54 14.33
C LYS A 334 -14.96 -28.99 14.44
N GLN A 335 -16.05 -29.34 13.77
CA GLN A 335 -16.62 -30.69 13.74
C GLN A 335 -15.88 -31.56 12.71
N ASN A 336 -15.62 -31.01 11.53
CA ASN A 336 -15.01 -31.68 10.38
C ASN A 336 -13.73 -30.94 9.94
N PRO A 337 -12.60 -31.12 10.66
CA PRO A 337 -11.38 -30.42 10.34
C PRO A 337 -10.78 -30.89 9.02
N PRO A 338 -10.13 -30.01 8.23
CA PRO A 338 -9.37 -30.38 7.04
C PRO A 338 -8.33 -31.47 7.34
N ARG A 339 -8.48 -32.65 6.71
CA ARG A 339 -7.64 -33.84 6.95
C ARG A 339 -6.91 -34.29 5.70
N HIS A 340 -7.51 -34.14 4.53
CA HIS A 340 -6.87 -34.56 3.29
C HIS A 340 -5.74 -33.60 2.89
N PRO A 341 -4.67 -34.08 2.21
CA PRO A 341 -3.53 -33.24 1.87
C PRO A 341 -3.89 -31.95 1.11
N HIS A 342 -4.86 -32.00 0.19
CA HIS A 342 -5.32 -30.85 -0.57
C HIS A 342 -6.06 -29.83 0.31
N GLU A 343 -6.93 -30.27 1.22
CA GLU A 343 -7.64 -29.41 2.17
C GLU A 343 -6.68 -28.75 3.17
N VAL A 344 -5.68 -29.51 3.64
CA VAL A 344 -4.65 -28.98 4.55
C VAL A 344 -3.79 -27.94 3.85
N ARG A 345 -3.45 -28.14 2.57
CA ARG A 345 -2.77 -27.12 1.75
C ARG A 345 -3.64 -25.89 1.57
N PHE A 346 -4.93 -26.06 1.28
CA PHE A 346 -5.88 -24.96 1.12
C PHE A 346 -6.04 -24.15 2.42
N LYS A 347 -6.19 -24.81 3.58
CA LYS A 347 -6.20 -24.15 4.90
C LYS A 347 -4.93 -23.31 5.11
N ARG A 348 -3.76 -23.87 4.78
CA ARG A 348 -2.48 -23.14 4.92
C ARG A 348 -2.40 -21.95 3.96
N TRP A 349 -2.93 -22.08 2.75
CA TRP A 349 -3.05 -20.98 1.81
C TRP A 349 -3.94 -19.88 2.36
N LEU A 350 -5.12 -20.18 2.92
CA LEU A 350 -5.98 -19.19 3.57
C LEU A 350 -5.27 -18.46 4.70
N ILE A 351 -4.58 -19.18 5.59
CA ILE A 351 -3.79 -18.57 6.68
C ILE A 351 -2.71 -17.64 6.12
N GLN A 352 -2.06 -18.04 5.03
CA GLN A 352 -1.07 -17.22 4.34
C GLN A 352 -1.69 -15.95 3.75
N GLN A 353 -2.81 -16.05 3.04
CA GLN A 353 -3.52 -14.91 2.45
C GLN A 353 -3.95 -13.90 3.52
N LEU A 354 -4.53 -14.39 4.63
CA LEU A 354 -4.95 -13.54 5.76
C LEU A 354 -3.75 -12.83 6.41
N ALA A 355 -2.64 -13.53 6.63
CA ALA A 355 -1.44 -12.96 7.24
C ALA A 355 -0.75 -11.95 6.31
N GLN A 356 -0.67 -12.25 5.01
CA GLN A 356 -0.11 -11.36 4.00
C GLN A 356 -0.95 -10.10 3.85
N THR A 357 -2.28 -10.23 3.76
CA THR A 357 -3.22 -9.11 3.69
C THR A 357 -3.06 -8.21 4.92
N ALA A 358 -3.11 -8.78 6.13
CA ALA A 358 -2.94 -8.01 7.37
C ALA A 358 -1.58 -7.28 7.41
N ARG A 359 -0.52 -7.94 6.94
CA ARG A 359 0.81 -7.37 6.90
C ARG A 359 0.89 -6.21 5.92
N GLN A 360 0.49 -6.43 4.66
CA GLN A 360 0.55 -5.42 3.60
C GLN A 360 -0.27 -4.19 3.98
N LEU A 361 -1.50 -4.40 4.48
CA LEU A 361 -2.37 -3.35 4.98
C LEU A 361 -1.67 -2.50 6.07
N HIS A 362 -1.08 -3.15 7.07
CA HIS A 362 -0.45 -2.43 8.17
C HIS A 362 0.86 -1.72 7.77
N HIS A 363 1.61 -2.28 6.82
CA HIS A 363 2.85 -1.67 6.32
C HIS A 363 2.59 -0.50 5.38
N SER A 364 1.46 -0.48 4.67
CA SER A 364 1.06 0.63 3.81
C SER A 364 0.49 1.84 4.57
N GLY A 365 0.41 1.75 5.90
CA GLY A 365 -0.14 2.80 6.74
C GLY A 365 -1.67 2.70 6.93
N ALA A 366 -2.28 1.60 6.51
CA ALA A 366 -3.71 1.39 6.61
C ALA A 366 -4.13 0.44 7.75
N ASN A 367 -5.35 0.63 8.25
CA ASN A 367 -6.02 -0.36 9.12
C ASN A 367 -7.52 -0.42 8.81
N HIS A 368 -8.10 -1.61 8.88
CA HIS A 368 -9.48 -1.91 8.51
C HIS A 368 -10.49 -1.46 9.57
N ARG A 369 -10.14 -1.60 10.86
CA ARG A 369 -11.00 -1.43 12.05
C ARG A 369 -12.04 -2.52 12.29
N ASP A 370 -12.48 -3.22 11.26
CA ASP A 370 -13.42 -4.35 11.33
C ASP A 370 -12.86 -5.60 10.69
N PHE A 371 -11.63 -5.95 11.04
CA PHE A 371 -10.88 -7.01 10.38
C PHE A 371 -11.30 -8.38 10.95
N TYR A 372 -12.36 -8.97 10.41
CA TYR A 372 -12.97 -10.24 10.86
C TYR A 372 -13.14 -11.20 9.68
N LEU A 373 -13.21 -12.51 9.92
CA LEU A 373 -13.36 -13.52 8.85
C LEU A 373 -14.59 -13.31 7.97
N VAL A 374 -15.69 -12.82 8.53
CA VAL A 374 -16.91 -12.49 7.77
C VAL A 374 -16.67 -11.45 6.66
N HIS A 375 -15.65 -10.59 6.82
CA HIS A 375 -15.30 -9.55 5.83
C HIS A 375 -14.25 -10.01 4.81
N PHE A 376 -13.93 -11.30 4.79
CA PHE A 376 -13.14 -11.92 3.74
C PHE A 376 -14.05 -12.81 2.91
N LEU A 377 -14.29 -12.41 1.67
CA LEU A 377 -15.07 -13.16 0.70
C LEU A 377 -14.17 -14.09 -0.10
N LEU A 378 -14.45 -15.39 -0.05
CA LEU A 378 -13.80 -16.42 -0.83
C LEU A 378 -14.64 -16.74 -2.05
N GLN A 379 -14.05 -16.56 -3.24
CA GLN A 379 -14.52 -17.17 -4.47
C GLN A 379 -13.75 -18.48 -4.65
N PRO A 380 -14.37 -19.65 -4.39
CA PRO A 380 -13.69 -20.93 -4.51
C PRO A 380 -13.50 -21.27 -5.99
N GLY A 381 -12.27 -21.65 -6.33
CA GLY A 381 -11.94 -22.25 -7.63
C GLY A 381 -11.65 -23.73 -7.46
N PHE A 382 -12.01 -24.52 -8.47
CA PHE A 382 -11.88 -25.97 -8.43
C PHE A 382 -10.94 -26.47 -9.53
N GLU A 383 -10.21 -27.54 -9.23
CA GLU A 383 -9.32 -28.24 -10.15
C GLU A 383 -9.40 -29.74 -9.81
N ASN A 384 -9.69 -30.57 -10.83
CA ASN A 384 -9.91 -32.00 -10.67
C ASN A 384 -10.95 -32.34 -9.57
N GLY A 385 -12.02 -31.57 -9.48
CA GLY A 385 -13.09 -31.76 -8.48
C GLY A 385 -12.74 -31.30 -7.05
N HIS A 386 -11.53 -30.82 -6.80
CA HIS A 386 -11.09 -30.34 -5.49
C HIS A 386 -10.89 -28.82 -5.48
N ILE A 387 -11.09 -28.21 -4.31
CA ILE A 387 -10.80 -26.78 -4.16
C ILE A 387 -9.30 -26.51 -4.35
N SER A 388 -8.98 -25.56 -5.22
CA SER A 388 -7.61 -25.23 -5.63
C SER A 388 -7.24 -23.84 -5.14
N ALA A 389 -6.06 -23.74 -4.52
CA ALA A 389 -5.49 -22.47 -4.07
C ALA A 389 -5.18 -21.53 -5.24
N ASP A 390 -4.80 -22.08 -6.40
CA ASP A 390 -4.37 -21.31 -7.57
C ASP A 390 -5.56 -20.77 -8.38
N LYS A 391 -6.73 -21.39 -8.23
CA LYS A 391 -7.98 -20.97 -8.87
C LYS A 391 -8.89 -20.16 -7.95
N SER A 392 -8.63 -20.17 -6.64
CA SER A 392 -9.43 -19.45 -5.65
C SER A 392 -8.98 -18.00 -5.49
N ARG A 393 -9.91 -17.10 -5.19
CA ARG A 393 -9.63 -15.68 -4.93
C ARG A 393 -10.22 -15.25 -3.60
N LEU A 394 -9.50 -14.37 -2.91
CA LEU A 394 -9.93 -13.79 -1.65
C LEU A 394 -10.07 -12.28 -1.79
N ALA A 395 -11.20 -11.74 -1.37
CA ALA A 395 -11.47 -10.31 -1.40
C ALA A 395 -11.80 -9.79 0.01
N VAL A 396 -11.26 -8.62 0.37
CA VAL A 396 -11.60 -7.91 1.60
C VAL A 396 -12.73 -6.93 1.33
N ILE A 397 -13.76 -6.93 2.16
CA ILE A 397 -14.94 -6.07 2.05
C ILE A 397 -15.17 -5.25 3.31
N ASP A 398 -16.21 -4.40 3.31
CA ASP A 398 -16.63 -3.57 4.43
C ASP A 398 -15.60 -2.50 4.87
N LEU A 399 -15.12 -1.73 3.89
CA LEU A 399 -14.06 -0.74 4.07
C LEU A 399 -14.54 0.61 4.64
N HIS A 400 -15.81 0.72 5.04
CA HIS A 400 -16.46 1.98 5.45
C HIS A 400 -15.79 2.68 6.66
N ARG A 401 -15.07 1.91 7.49
CA ARG A 401 -14.27 2.43 8.63
C ARG A 401 -12.77 2.31 8.42
N MET A 402 -12.32 1.95 7.23
CA MET A 402 -10.90 1.85 6.94
C MET A 402 -10.22 3.23 7.10
N GLN A 403 -9.01 3.23 7.65
CA GLN A 403 -8.26 4.46 7.89
C GLN A 403 -6.89 4.37 7.24
N LEU A 404 -6.52 5.44 6.52
CA LEU A 404 -5.24 5.58 5.85
C LEU A 404 -4.39 6.62 6.58
N ARG A 405 -3.12 6.29 6.82
CA ARG A 405 -2.13 7.14 7.49
C ARG A 405 -0.76 6.96 6.87
N ARG A 406 0.21 7.80 7.28
CA ARG A 406 1.62 7.60 6.94
C ARG A 406 2.19 6.30 7.52
N ASN A 407 1.83 5.99 8.77
CA ASN A 407 2.22 4.77 9.47
C ASN A 407 1.04 4.25 10.31
N THR A 408 0.84 2.94 10.36
CA THR A 408 -0.25 2.34 11.15
C THR A 408 0.14 2.24 12.62
N PRO A 409 -0.52 2.97 13.55
CA PRO A 409 -0.18 2.91 14.96
C PRO A 409 -0.35 1.49 15.52
N LYS A 410 0.53 1.10 16.45
CA LYS A 410 0.53 -0.24 17.07
C LYS A 410 -0.83 -0.66 17.62
N ARG A 411 -1.57 0.26 18.25
CA ARG A 411 -2.94 0.01 18.77
C ARG A 411 -3.93 -0.45 17.69
N TRP A 412 -3.83 0.08 16.47
CA TRP A 412 -4.72 -0.27 15.36
C TRP A 412 -4.34 -1.60 14.74
N ARG A 413 -3.04 -1.87 14.60
CA ARG A 413 -2.52 -3.21 14.22
C ARG A 413 -2.98 -4.28 15.20
N ILE A 414 -2.88 -4.02 16.52
CA ILE A 414 -3.38 -4.93 17.56
C ILE A 414 -4.89 -5.13 17.41
N LYS A 415 -5.65 -4.06 17.16
CA LYS A 415 -7.10 -4.15 17.02
C LYS A 415 -7.51 -5.05 15.85
N ASP A 416 -6.92 -4.86 14.67
CA ASP A 416 -7.27 -5.63 13.48
C ASP A 416 -6.88 -7.10 13.63
N VAL A 417 -5.63 -7.39 14.04
CA VAL A 417 -5.19 -8.79 14.25
C VAL A 417 -5.99 -9.46 15.37
N ALA A 418 -6.36 -8.74 16.44
CA ALA A 418 -7.20 -9.29 17.50
C ALA A 418 -8.63 -9.56 17.01
N GLY A 419 -9.18 -8.73 16.13
CA GLY A 419 -10.48 -8.97 15.49
C GLY A 419 -10.46 -10.26 14.70
N LEU A 420 -9.43 -10.44 13.86
CA LEU A 420 -9.30 -11.63 13.03
C LEU A 420 -9.12 -12.89 13.88
N HIS A 421 -8.27 -12.80 14.91
CA HIS A 421 -8.06 -13.90 15.83
C HIS A 421 -9.35 -14.27 16.59
N TYR A 422 -10.09 -13.27 17.08
CA TYR A 422 -11.38 -13.47 17.73
C TYR A 422 -12.35 -14.22 16.82
N SER A 423 -12.55 -13.77 15.58
CA SER A 423 -13.45 -14.42 14.62
C SER A 423 -12.99 -15.83 14.20
N SER A 424 -11.76 -16.24 14.51
CA SER A 424 -11.23 -17.56 14.17
C SER A 424 -11.21 -18.54 15.35
N MET A 425 -11.63 -18.14 16.56
CA MET A 425 -11.44 -18.94 17.79
C MET A 425 -12.25 -20.25 17.75
N ASP A 426 -13.41 -20.24 17.08
CA ASP A 426 -14.28 -21.40 16.98
C ASP A 426 -14.04 -22.29 15.75
N LEU A 427 -12.98 -22.05 14.98
CA LEU A 427 -12.66 -22.86 13.80
C LEU A 427 -11.82 -24.12 14.09
N GLY A 428 -11.43 -24.35 15.33
CA GLY A 428 -10.55 -25.47 15.69
C GLY A 428 -9.10 -25.31 15.18
N LEU A 429 -8.62 -24.08 14.98
CA LEU A 429 -7.25 -23.82 14.54
C LEU A 429 -6.21 -24.29 15.56
N THR A 430 -5.17 -24.98 15.08
CA THR A 430 -4.11 -25.48 15.95
C THR A 430 -3.12 -24.37 16.34
N ARG A 431 -2.35 -24.59 17.41
CA ARG A 431 -1.23 -23.69 17.76
C ARG A 431 -0.26 -23.50 16.60
N ARG A 432 -0.02 -24.53 15.77
CA ARG A 432 0.84 -24.44 14.58
C ARG A 432 0.25 -23.54 13.51
N ASP A 433 -1.07 -23.50 13.36
CA ASP A 433 -1.76 -22.61 12.42
C ASP A 433 -1.59 -21.15 12.85
N LEU A 434 -1.78 -20.84 14.13
CA LEU A 434 -1.54 -19.52 14.70
C LEU A 434 -0.07 -19.08 14.56
N LEU A 435 0.88 -19.99 14.81
CA LEU A 435 2.30 -19.72 14.63
C LEU A 435 2.67 -19.47 13.16
N ARG A 436 2.03 -20.14 12.19
CA ARG A 436 2.22 -19.84 10.77
C ARG A 436 1.75 -18.42 10.44
N PHE A 437 0.58 -18.02 10.91
CA PHE A 437 0.10 -16.65 10.75
C PHE A 437 1.11 -15.63 11.31
N ILE A 438 1.57 -15.84 12.55
CA ILE A 438 2.54 -14.96 13.22
C ILE A 438 3.82 -14.83 12.39
N LYS A 439 4.40 -15.96 11.94
CA LYS A 439 5.63 -15.98 11.14
C LYS A 439 5.49 -15.18 9.84
N ILE A 440 4.37 -15.35 9.14
CA ILE A 440 4.11 -14.68 7.85
C ILE A 440 3.86 -13.18 8.08
N TYR A 441 3.12 -12.84 9.12
CA TYR A 441 2.81 -11.45 9.47
C TYR A 441 4.05 -10.66 9.89
N THR A 442 4.98 -11.26 10.67
CA THR A 442 6.20 -10.58 11.12
C THR A 442 7.33 -10.60 10.09
N GLN A 443 7.36 -11.60 9.21
CA GLN A 443 8.54 -11.92 8.37
C GLN A 443 9.83 -12.14 9.17
N SER A 444 9.70 -12.67 10.38
CA SER A 444 10.84 -12.98 11.25
C SER A 444 10.76 -14.42 11.76
N PRO A 445 11.90 -15.06 12.12
CA PRO A 445 11.90 -16.35 12.80
C PRO A 445 11.01 -16.32 14.05
N LEU A 446 10.30 -17.43 14.32
CA LEU A 446 9.40 -17.53 15.48
C LEU A 446 10.13 -17.37 16.81
N ARG A 447 11.36 -17.90 16.90
CA ARG A 447 12.22 -17.76 18.09
C ARG A 447 12.51 -16.29 18.42
N GLU A 448 12.74 -15.48 17.40
CA GLU A 448 12.96 -14.04 17.55
C GLU A 448 11.64 -13.31 17.86
N THR A 449 10.58 -13.63 17.12
CA THR A 449 9.25 -12.99 17.27
C THR A 449 8.63 -13.23 18.65
N LEU A 450 8.80 -14.42 19.21
CA LEU A 450 8.24 -14.84 20.49
C LEU A 450 9.24 -14.68 21.66
N GLY A 451 10.54 -14.60 21.37
CA GLY A 451 11.61 -14.42 22.36
C GLY A 451 11.98 -12.96 22.63
N GLN A 452 11.71 -12.03 21.71
CA GLN A 452 11.83 -10.60 21.98
C GLN A 452 10.79 -10.18 23.04
N LYS A 453 11.10 -9.14 23.85
CA LYS A 453 10.17 -8.47 24.79
C LYS A 453 9.02 -7.74 24.06
N SER A 454 8.38 -8.38 23.09
CA SER A 454 7.27 -7.82 22.31
C SER A 454 5.96 -8.09 23.04
N ASP A 455 5.37 -7.05 23.61
CA ASP A 455 4.02 -7.06 24.20
C ASP A 455 2.90 -7.17 23.15
N PHE A 456 3.22 -7.21 21.85
CA PHE A 456 2.24 -7.18 20.76
C PHE A 456 1.30 -8.40 20.78
N TRP A 457 1.85 -9.61 20.72
CA TRP A 457 1.05 -10.84 20.67
C TRP A 457 0.26 -11.12 21.95
N PRO A 458 0.84 -10.93 23.16
CA PRO A 458 0.05 -11.00 24.39
C PRO A 458 -1.10 -10.01 24.44
N ARG A 459 -0.93 -8.80 23.88
CA ARG A 459 -2.01 -7.79 23.78
C ARG A 459 -3.07 -8.15 22.74
N VAL A 460 -2.67 -8.71 21.59
CA VAL A 460 -3.59 -9.26 20.60
C VAL A 460 -4.46 -10.34 21.23
N ASN A 461 -3.84 -11.32 21.90
CA ASN A 461 -4.56 -12.41 22.56
C ASN A 461 -5.51 -11.91 23.65
N ARG A 462 -5.04 -11.04 24.56
CA ARG A 462 -5.90 -10.44 25.60
C ARG A 462 -7.10 -9.71 25.01
N ARG A 463 -6.90 -8.98 23.92
CA ARG A 463 -7.98 -8.23 23.27
C ARG A 463 -8.98 -9.17 22.59
N ALA A 464 -8.50 -10.19 21.88
CA ALA A 464 -9.35 -11.18 21.23
C ALA A 464 -10.19 -11.96 22.26
N LEU A 465 -9.58 -12.43 23.35
CA LEU A 465 -10.28 -13.11 24.45
C LEU A 465 -11.36 -12.23 25.10
N ARG A 466 -11.11 -10.93 25.29
CA ARG A 466 -12.14 -10.02 25.82
C ARG A 466 -13.33 -9.87 24.87
N LEU A 467 -13.08 -9.77 23.56
CA LEU A 467 -14.16 -9.72 22.56
C LEU A 467 -14.99 -11.00 22.64
N TYR A 468 -14.32 -12.16 22.65
CA TYR A 468 -14.92 -13.48 22.75
C TYR A 468 -15.79 -13.63 24.01
N GLN A 469 -15.24 -13.28 25.18
CA GLN A 469 -15.98 -13.32 26.46
C GLN A 469 -17.17 -12.36 26.48
N THR A 470 -17.05 -11.19 25.86
CA THR A 470 -18.14 -10.21 25.81
C THR A 470 -19.31 -10.74 24.99
N GLU A 471 -19.03 -11.37 23.85
CA GLU A 471 -20.04 -12.02 23.02
C GLU A 471 -20.69 -13.20 23.74
N GLN A 472 -19.90 -14.07 24.36
CA GLN A 472 -20.41 -15.18 25.15
C GLN A 472 -21.26 -14.75 26.34
N ARG A 473 -21.05 -13.55 26.91
CA ARG A 473 -21.91 -12.98 27.97
C ARG A 473 -23.19 -12.35 27.44
N ARG A 474 -23.22 -11.93 26.17
CA ARG A 474 -24.43 -11.44 25.49
C ARG A 474 -25.31 -12.59 24.99
N ALA A 475 -24.70 -13.70 24.57
CA ALA A 475 -25.40 -14.91 24.12
C ALA A 475 -26.41 -15.53 25.13
N PRO A 476 -26.18 -15.56 26.47
CA PRO A 476 -27.14 -16.12 27.41
C PRO A 476 -28.41 -15.25 27.58
N SER A 477 -28.35 -13.94 27.33
CA SER A 477 -29.51 -13.04 27.43
C SER A 477 -30.34 -12.97 26.14
N VAL A 478 -29.77 -13.35 24.99
CA VAL A 478 -30.51 -13.42 23.71
C VAL A 478 -31.29 -14.73 23.58
N LYS A 479 -30.88 -15.82 24.24
CA LYS A 479 -31.67 -17.06 24.28
C LYS A 479 -32.98 -16.94 25.08
N LEU A 480 -33.06 -16.03 26.05
CA LEU A 480 -34.28 -15.79 26.84
C LEU A 480 -35.28 -14.84 26.17
N ALA A 481 -34.87 -14.07 25.16
CA ALA A 481 -35.77 -13.20 24.39
C ALA A 481 -36.14 -13.78 23.01
N ALA A 482 -35.38 -14.75 22.48
CA ALA A 482 -35.65 -15.39 21.19
C ALA A 482 -36.51 -16.67 21.28
N HIS A 483 -36.84 -17.14 22.49
CA HIS A 483 -37.77 -18.27 22.69
C HIS A 483 -39.24 -17.86 22.91
N SER A 484 -39.56 -16.55 22.86
CA SER A 484 -40.95 -16.07 22.92
C SER A 484 -41.45 -15.41 21.62
N THR A 485 -40.68 -15.43 20.52
CA THR A 485 -41.07 -14.76 19.26
C THR A 485 -40.80 -15.57 17.98
N LEU A 486 -40.59 -16.89 18.08
CA LEU A 486 -40.45 -17.78 16.91
C LEU A 486 -41.24 -19.09 17.04
N VAL A 487 -42.44 -19.03 17.65
CA VAL A 487 -43.47 -20.08 17.53
C VAL A 487 -44.81 -19.38 17.32
N GLU A 488 -45.05 -18.86 16.12
CA GLU A 488 -46.37 -18.77 15.50
C GLU A 488 -46.21 -18.30 14.06
N ASN A 489 -46.96 -18.94 13.16
CA ASN A 489 -47.04 -18.71 11.70
C ASN A 489 -46.12 -19.55 10.80
N HIS A 490 -46.42 -20.85 10.72
CA HIS A 490 -46.70 -21.50 9.43
C HIS A 490 -47.39 -22.85 9.65
N HIS A 491 -48.73 -22.81 9.69
CA HIS A 491 -49.56 -23.93 9.23
C HIS A 491 -49.59 -23.87 7.69
N PRO A 492 -49.50 -25.03 7.01
CA PRO A 492 -50.24 -25.22 5.78
C PRO A 492 -51.16 -26.44 5.94
N ASP A 493 -52.45 -26.16 5.99
CA ASP A 493 -53.46 -27.09 5.48
C ASP A 493 -53.17 -27.38 4.00
N ARG A 494 -53.04 -28.66 3.65
CA ARG A 494 -53.67 -29.26 2.47
C ARG A 494 -53.49 -30.77 2.47
N ALA A 495 -54.57 -31.44 2.85
CA ALA A 495 -54.85 -32.83 2.53
C ALA A 495 -55.43 -32.97 1.11
N ARG A 496 -55.37 -34.21 0.58
CA ARG A 496 -55.99 -34.80 -0.64
C ARG A 496 -55.12 -34.66 -1.90
N SER A 497 -54.83 -35.71 -2.69
CA SER A 497 -55.49 -37.01 -2.90
C SER A 497 -54.60 -37.98 -3.72
N VAL A 498 -54.86 -39.28 -3.51
CA VAL A 498 -54.42 -40.52 -4.21
C VAL A 498 -53.06 -41.07 -3.78
#